data_AF-X1RXI0-F1
#
_entry.id   AF-X1RXI0-F1
#
_cell.length_a   1.000
_cell.length_b   1.000
_cell.length_c   1.000
_cell.angle_alpha   90.00
_cell.angle_beta   90.00
_cell.angle_gamma   90.00
#
_symmetry.space_group_name_H-M   'P 1'
#
loop_
_entity.id
_entity.type
_entity.pdbx_description
1 polymer ?
#
loop_
_entity_poly.entity_id
_entity_poly.type
_entity_poly.pdbx_seq_one_letter_code
_entity_poly.pdbx_strand_id
1 'polypeptide(L)'
;ISEQIISDLAAINIKCAEIGYVDNSRQVTMIYEGEEKRSILPQFRESAYTKIKQEIGEETPELKLEMEKKIEKAATDTLKKRLKIIDYIKKQSV
;
A
#
# COMPACT_ATOMS: atom_id res chain seq x y z
N ILE A 1 -20.23 -25.63 12.94
CA ILE A 1 -20.36 -24.25 13.51
C ILE A 1 -20.97 -23.31 12.48
N SER A 2 -20.39 -23.18 11.27
CA SER A 2 -20.94 -22.34 10.19
C SER A 2 -22.41 -22.66 9.87
N GLU A 3 -22.74 -23.93 9.70
CA GLU A 3 -24.12 -24.38 9.42
C GLU A 3 -25.14 -23.92 10.46
N GLN A 4 -24.78 -24.00 11.75
CA GLN A 4 -25.68 -23.60 12.83
C GLN A 4 -25.91 -22.08 12.84
N ILE A 5 -24.86 -21.28 12.62
CA ILE A 5 -24.97 -19.83 12.50
C ILE A 5 -25.86 -19.44 11.30
N ILE A 6 -25.68 -20.09 10.16
CA ILE A 6 -26.50 -19.83 8.96
C ILE A 6 -27.96 -20.17 9.25
N SER A 7 -28.23 -21.29 9.92
CA SER A 7 -29.59 -21.70 10.32
C SER A 7 -30.24 -20.70 11.29
N ASP A 8 -29.51 -20.24 12.31
CA ASP A 8 -30.02 -19.28 13.29
C ASP A 8 -30.39 -17.93 12.64
N LEU A 9 -29.55 -17.46 11.70
CA LEU A 9 -29.83 -16.25 10.91
C LEU A 9 -31.03 -16.45 9.97
N ALA A 10 -31.13 -17.60 9.31
CA ALA A 10 -32.25 -17.91 8.44
C ALA A 10 -33.58 -17.98 9.20
N ALA A 11 -33.58 -18.48 10.45
CA ALA A 11 -34.76 -18.54 11.31
C ALA A 11 -35.37 -17.16 11.61
N ILE A 12 -34.56 -16.09 11.60
CA ILE A 12 -34.99 -14.70 11.72
C ILE A 12 -35.05 -13.97 10.37
N ASN A 13 -35.10 -14.72 9.27
CA ASN A 13 -35.23 -14.24 7.89
C ASN A 13 -34.04 -13.37 7.41
N ILE A 14 -32.84 -13.61 7.93
CA ILE A 14 -31.59 -13.00 7.46
C ILE A 14 -30.89 -13.94 6.47
N LYS A 15 -30.62 -13.43 5.27
CA LYS A 15 -29.90 -14.17 4.23
C LYS A 15 -28.40 -14.19 4.54
N CYS A 16 -27.82 -15.38 4.62
CA CYS A 16 -26.39 -15.60 4.82
C CYS A 16 -25.93 -16.77 3.96
N ALA A 17 -24.68 -16.73 3.49
CA ALA A 17 -24.06 -17.80 2.73
C ALA A 17 -22.58 -17.90 3.11
N GLU A 18 -22.02 -19.11 3.05
CA GLU A 18 -20.58 -19.32 3.23
C GLU A 18 -19.83 -18.84 1.97
N ILE A 19 -18.82 -18.00 2.17
CA ILE A 19 -18.03 -17.38 1.08
C ILE A 19 -16.60 -17.90 0.99
N GLY A 20 -16.19 -18.78 1.92
CA GLY A 20 -14.85 -19.34 1.97
C GLY A 20 -14.46 -19.85 3.35
N TYR A 21 -13.24 -20.36 3.46
CA TYR A 21 -12.66 -20.92 4.68
C TYR A 21 -11.22 -20.46 4.87
N VAL A 22 -10.70 -20.62 6.08
CA VAL A 22 -9.29 -20.37 6.42
C VAL A 22 -8.55 -21.68 6.46
N ASP A 23 -7.39 -21.74 5.82
CA ASP A 23 -6.47 -22.87 5.87
C ASP A 23 -5.08 -22.45 6.39
N ASN A 24 -4.15 -23.40 6.42
CA ASN A 24 -2.79 -23.20 6.89
C ASN A 24 -1.81 -22.73 5.78
N SER A 25 -2.31 -22.37 4.59
CA SER A 25 -1.47 -22.03 3.43
C SER A 25 -0.75 -20.67 3.57
N ARG A 26 -1.19 -19.81 4.49
CA ARG A 26 -0.75 -18.42 4.66
C ARG A 26 -0.88 -17.57 3.38
N GLN A 27 -1.76 -17.97 2.47
CA GLN A 27 -2.00 -17.28 1.20
C GLN A 27 -3.47 -16.90 1.06
N VAL A 28 -3.75 -15.84 0.29
CA VAL A 28 -5.11 -15.44 -0.07
C VAL A 28 -5.37 -15.92 -1.50
N THR A 29 -6.43 -16.69 -1.68
CA THR A 29 -6.80 -17.31 -2.96
C THR A 29 -8.29 -17.08 -3.23
N MET A 30 -8.62 -16.72 -4.47
CA MET A 30 -9.99 -16.67 -4.96
C MET A 30 -10.31 -17.98 -5.69
N ILE A 31 -11.45 -18.59 -5.38
CA ILE A 31 -11.96 -19.79 -6.05
C ILE A 31 -13.02 -19.34 -7.06
N TYR A 32 -12.77 -19.60 -8.34
CA TYR A 32 -13.68 -19.29 -9.44
C TYR A 32 -14.57 -20.49 -9.80
N GLU A 33 -15.54 -20.26 -10.68
CA GLU A 33 -16.38 -21.31 -11.26
C GLU A 33 -15.50 -22.39 -11.92
N GLY A 34 -15.80 -23.66 -11.66
CA GLY A 34 -14.97 -24.79 -12.10
C GLY A 34 -13.78 -25.11 -11.17
N GLU A 35 -13.80 -24.63 -9.92
CA GLU A 35 -12.77 -24.85 -8.89
C GLU A 35 -11.38 -24.29 -9.24
N GLU A 36 -11.31 -23.37 -10.20
CA GLU A 36 -10.06 -22.71 -10.54
C GLU A 36 -9.61 -21.79 -9.40
N LYS A 37 -8.43 -22.06 -8.84
CA LYS A 37 -7.83 -21.29 -7.75
C LYS A 37 -6.82 -20.29 -8.31
N ARG A 38 -7.02 -18.99 -8.05
CA ARG A 38 -6.01 -17.96 -8.36
C ARG A 38 -5.59 -17.22 -7.11
N SER A 39 -4.28 -17.04 -6.95
CA SER A 39 -3.74 -16.20 -5.88
C SER A 39 -4.14 -14.75 -6.12
N ILE A 40 -4.55 -14.07 -5.05
CA ILE A 40 -4.84 -12.64 -5.10
C ILE A 40 -3.95 -11.92 -4.09
N LEU A 41 -3.38 -10.81 -4.52
CA LEU A 41 -2.70 -9.88 -3.63
C LEU A 41 -3.76 -8.89 -3.13
N PRO A 42 -4.14 -8.93 -1.83
CA PRO A 42 -5.03 -7.92 -1.29
C PRO A 42 -4.36 -6.55 -1.43
N GLN A 43 -4.92 -5.71 -2.30
CA GLN A 43 -4.47 -4.33 -2.45
C GLN A 43 -5.15 -3.50 -1.37
N PHE A 44 -4.36 -2.88 -0.50
CA PHE A 44 -4.88 -1.90 0.44
C PHE A 44 -5.49 -0.72 -0.34
N ARG A 45 -6.58 -0.14 0.19
CA ARG A 45 -7.28 0.98 -0.46
C ARG A 45 -6.33 2.10 -0.92
N GLU A 46 -5.28 2.39 -0.15
CA GLU A 46 -4.27 3.42 -0.49
C GLU A 46 -3.53 3.17 -1.82
N SER A 47 -3.21 1.91 -2.14
CA SER A 47 -2.47 1.58 -3.36
C SER A 47 -3.36 1.58 -4.61
N ALA A 48 -4.65 1.27 -4.46
CA ALA A 48 -5.62 1.40 -5.54
C ALA A 48 -5.92 2.87 -5.90
N TYR A 49 -6.09 3.75 -4.90
CA TYR A 49 -6.27 5.19 -5.15
C TYR A 49 -5.06 5.84 -5.80
N THR A 50 -3.85 5.37 -5.48
CA THR A 50 -2.60 5.89 -6.09
C THR A 50 -2.54 5.63 -7.60
N LYS A 51 -2.86 4.42 -8.05
CA LYS A 51 -2.88 4.09 -9.49
C LYS A 51 -3.97 4.85 -10.23
N ILE A 52 -5.17 4.93 -9.67
CA ILE A 52 -6.28 5.68 -10.28
C ILE A 52 -5.92 7.17 -10.40
N LYS A 53 -5.25 7.76 -9.39
CA LYS A 53 -4.80 9.16 -9.40
C LYS A 53 -3.65 9.44 -10.36
N GLN A 54 -2.86 8.42 -10.72
CA GLN A 54 -1.81 8.53 -11.74
C GLN A 54 -2.40 8.46 -13.16
N GLU A 55 -3.44 7.65 -13.38
CA GLU A 55 -4.07 7.42 -14.69
C GLU A 55 -5.11 8.51 -15.05
N ILE A 56 -5.85 9.01 -14.06
CA ILE A 56 -6.76 10.14 -14.23
C ILE A 56 -5.92 11.41 -14.11
N GLY A 57 -5.37 11.83 -15.26
CA GLY A 57 -4.37 12.87 -15.41
C GLY A 57 -4.43 13.98 -14.35
N GLU A 58 -3.43 13.98 -13.47
CA GLU A 58 -3.06 15.23 -12.84
C GLU A 58 -2.51 16.12 -13.95
N GLU A 59 -3.25 17.18 -14.30
CA GLU A 59 -2.60 18.37 -14.84
C GLU A 59 -1.33 18.57 -14.01
N THR A 60 -0.18 18.54 -14.67
CA THR A 60 1.09 18.69 -13.99
C THR A 60 0.96 19.94 -13.13
N PRO A 61 1.04 19.84 -11.79
CA PRO A 61 0.83 21.00 -10.94
C PRO A 61 1.75 22.10 -11.47
N GLU A 62 1.25 23.31 -11.67
CA GLU A 62 2.02 24.43 -12.26
C GLU A 62 3.38 24.62 -11.53
N LEU A 63 3.44 24.18 -10.27
CA LEU A 63 4.57 24.25 -9.36
C LEU A 63 5.45 22.98 -9.32
N LYS A 64 5.18 21.92 -10.10
CA LYS A 64 5.94 20.66 -10.05
C LYS A 64 7.44 20.90 -10.24
N LEU A 65 7.80 21.69 -11.25
CA LEU A 65 9.18 22.04 -11.54
C LEU A 65 9.83 22.86 -10.41
N GLU A 66 9.06 23.73 -9.75
CA GLU A 66 9.55 24.48 -8.59
C GLU A 66 9.77 23.59 -7.37
N MET A 67 8.86 22.63 -7.14
CA MET A 67 9.01 21.66 -6.06
C MET A 67 10.23 20.76 -6.29
N GLU A 68 10.43 20.26 -7.50
CA GLU A 68 11.61 19.47 -7.87
C GLU A 68 12.91 20.27 -7.62
N LYS A 69 12.96 21.54 -8.03
CA LYS A 69 14.09 22.43 -7.74
C LYS A 69 14.32 22.64 -6.24
N LYS A 70 13.26 22.78 -5.44
CA LYS A 70 13.36 22.94 -3.98
C LYS A 70 13.88 21.67 -3.32
N ILE A 71 13.43 20.50 -3.77
CA ILE A 71 13.90 19.19 -3.29
C ILE A 71 15.38 19.02 -3.60
N GLU A 72 15.79 19.26 -4.85
CA GLU A 72 17.18 19.13 -5.28
C GLU A 72 18.11 20.06 -4.49
N LYS A 73 17.67 21.31 -4.27
CA LYS A 73 18.39 22.28 -3.45
C LYS A 73 18.54 21.82 -2.01
N ALA A 74 17.46 21.35 -1.38
CA ALA A 74 17.50 20.86 0.00
C ALA A 74 18.42 19.65 0.17
N ALA A 75 18.41 18.73 -0.80
CA ALA A 75 19.32 17.57 -0.83
C ALA A 75 20.78 18.03 -0.92
N THR A 76 21.08 18.94 -1.85
CA THR A 76 22.43 19.48 -2.05
C THR A 76 22.94 20.22 -0.82
N ASP A 77 22.11 21.07 -0.20
CA ASP A 77 22.48 21.84 0.99
C ASP A 77 22.74 20.93 2.20
N THR A 78 21.95 19.85 2.33
CA THR A 78 22.14 18.84 3.37
C THR A 78 23.47 18.10 3.20
N LEU A 79 23.81 17.70 1.97
CA LEU A 79 25.09 17.05 1.67
C LEU A 79 26.28 17.98 1.99
N LYS A 80 26.19 19.27 1.61
CA LYS A 80 27.21 20.27 1.95
C LYS A 80 27.36 20.42 3.46
N LYS A 81 26.26 20.48 4.21
CA LYS A 81 26.29 20.55 5.69
C LYS A 81 26.97 19.32 6.28
N ARG A 82 26.63 18.12 5.79
CA ARG A 82 27.26 16.86 6.21
C ARG A 82 28.77 16.87 6.00
N LEU A 83 29.23 17.29 4.83
CA LEU A 83 30.67 17.38 4.53
C LEU A 83 31.41 18.32 5.48
N LYS A 84 30.85 19.51 5.73
CA LYS A 84 31.41 20.47 6.70
C LYS A 84 31.57 19.88 8.10
N ILE A 85 30.57 19.11 8.55
CA ILE A 85 30.62 18.43 9.86
C ILE A 85 31.72 17.36 9.88
N ILE A 86 31.83 16.56 8.82
CA ILE A 86 32.88 15.53 8.69
C ILE A 86 34.26 16.18 8.74
N ASP A 87 34.47 17.27 7.99
CA ASP A 87 35.75 17.99 7.98
C ASP A 87 36.10 18.59 9.34
N TYR A 88 35.11 19.12 10.06
CA TYR A 88 35.28 19.64 11.41
C TYR A 88 35.71 18.54 12.39
N ILE A 89 35.07 17.37 12.35
CA ILE A 89 35.43 16.22 13.20
C ILE A 89 36.86 15.74 12.87
N LYS A 90 37.19 15.61 11.57
CA LYS A 90 38.54 15.20 11.13
C LYS A 90 39.62 16.16 11.63
N LYS A 91 39.37 17.47 11.59
CA LYS A 91 40.31 18.49 12.10
C LYS A 91 40.49 18.46 13.62
N GLN A 92 39.51 17.97 14.38
CA GLN A 92 39.64 17.79 15.83
C GLN A 92 40.24 16.44 16.24
N SER A 93 40.37 15.51 15.31
CA SER A 93 40.96 14.18 15.53
C SER A 93 42.47 14.13 15.26
N VAL A 94 43.08 15.29 14.96
CA VAL A 94 44.51 15.55 14.79
C VAL A 94 44.93 16.49 15.91
#